data_AF-A0A370NM12-F1
#
_entry.id   AF-A0A370NM12-F1
#
_cell.length_a   1.000
_cell.length_b   1.000
_cell.length_c   1.000
_cell.angle_alpha   90.00
_cell.angle_beta   90.00
_cell.angle_gamma   90.00
#
_symmetry.space_group_name_H-M   'P 1'
#
loop_
_entity.id
_entity.type
_entity.pdbx_description
1 polymer ?
#
loop_
_entity_poly.entity_id
_entity_poly.type
_entity_poly.pdbx_seq_one_letter_code
_entity_poly.pdbx_strand_id
1 'polypeptide(L)'
;MLRYHILLFKLNRLSRNKLSGVEEVSLAGQFAEMIDSADTAARVIADLIDHANPQVRRIALNAIRRARQFSSPELQPALVRCMADAEAVVRHDAVWIVQETRMDGAELRAALRRLAGKVQLPWDAERARANPGDTALAAQVRARMALDKLLEKSAAERNQALAAMALGGTSDQPYAEGTVGHKGMQHRALVRRQAGRRLNSSVKLTFRKVEPTQVTGNKRFLL
;
A
#
# COMPACT_ATOMS: atom_id res chain seq x y z
N MET A 1 0.51 -15.31 -36.79
CA MET A 1 -0.86 -14.78 -36.96
C MET A 1 -1.96 -15.83 -37.15
N LEU A 2 -1.81 -16.86 -37.99
CA LEU A 2 -2.89 -17.84 -38.21
C LEU A 2 -3.35 -18.54 -36.92
N ARG A 3 -2.41 -18.95 -36.06
CA ARG A 3 -2.70 -19.58 -34.76
C ARG A 3 -3.55 -18.70 -33.83
N TYR A 4 -3.27 -17.40 -33.79
CA TYR A 4 -4.04 -16.44 -32.99
C TYR A 4 -5.51 -16.38 -33.42
N HIS A 5 -5.75 -16.27 -34.73
CA HIS A 5 -7.11 -16.24 -35.27
C HIS A 5 -7.86 -17.56 -35.04
N ILE A 6 -7.17 -18.70 -35.12
CA ILE A 6 -7.76 -20.01 -34.79
C ILE A 6 -8.20 -20.05 -33.31
N LEU A 7 -7.38 -19.51 -32.41
CA LEU A 7 -7.71 -19.48 -30.98
C LEU A 7 -8.85 -18.51 -30.67
N LEU A 8 -8.85 -17.31 -31.25
CA LEU A 8 -9.98 -16.38 -31.15
C LEU A 8 -11.27 -17.01 -31.68
N PHE A 9 -11.21 -17.67 -32.83
CA PHE A 9 -12.36 -18.36 -33.41
C PHE A 9 -12.88 -19.47 -32.49
N LYS A 10 -11.97 -20.23 -31.86
CA LYS A 10 -12.33 -21.25 -30.87
C LYS A 10 -13.02 -20.61 -29.66
N LEU A 11 -12.49 -19.49 -29.15
CA LEU A 11 -13.08 -18.77 -28.00
C LEU A 11 -14.46 -18.18 -28.32
N ASN A 12 -14.64 -17.59 -29.50
CA ASN A 12 -15.91 -16.99 -29.91
C ASN A 12 -17.04 -18.03 -30.08
N ARG A 13 -16.68 -19.30 -30.31
CA ARG A 13 -17.64 -20.41 -30.37
C ARG A 13 -17.99 -20.99 -29.00
N LEU A 14 -17.34 -20.55 -27.92
CA LEU A 14 -17.69 -20.90 -26.54
C LEU A 14 -18.90 -20.10 -26.06
N SER A 15 -20.05 -20.30 -26.70
CA SER A 15 -21.30 -19.63 -26.31
C SER A 15 -22.19 -20.47 -25.38
N ARG A 16 -21.92 -21.78 -25.24
CA ARG A 16 -22.80 -22.71 -24.48
C ARG A 16 -22.12 -23.66 -23.50
N ASN A 17 -20.87 -24.04 -23.75
CA ASN A 17 -20.17 -25.03 -22.91
C ASN A 17 -19.22 -24.32 -21.95
N LYS A 18 -19.34 -24.61 -20.64
CA LYS A 18 -18.35 -24.18 -19.65
C LYS A 18 -17.05 -24.92 -19.92
N LEU A 19 -15.97 -24.16 -20.09
CA LEU A 19 -14.63 -24.74 -20.10
C LEU A 19 -14.31 -25.32 -18.73
N SER A 20 -13.61 -26.45 -18.71
CA SER A 20 -12.95 -26.94 -17.51
C SER A 20 -11.80 -26.01 -17.11
N GLY A 21 -11.42 -26.01 -15.83
CA GLY A 21 -10.30 -25.20 -15.35
C GLY A 21 -8.97 -25.53 -16.05
N VAL A 22 -8.79 -26.79 -16.47
CA VAL A 22 -7.60 -27.22 -17.22
C VAL A 22 -7.58 -26.60 -18.63
N GLU A 23 -8.73 -26.54 -19.30
CA GLU A 23 -8.84 -25.93 -20.63
C GLU A 23 -8.62 -24.41 -20.57
N GLU A 24 -9.18 -23.72 -19.56
CA GLU A 24 -8.92 -22.30 -19.33
C GLU A 24 -7.41 -22.05 -19.18
N VAL A 25 -6.74 -22.85 -18.35
CA VAL A 25 -5.30 -22.78 -18.10
C VAL A 25 -4.49 -23.07 -19.36
N SER A 26 -4.89 -24.06 -20.16
CA SER A 26 -4.21 -24.40 -21.41
C SER A 26 -4.34 -23.30 -22.45
N LEU A 27 -5.55 -22.78 -22.66
CA LEU A 27 -5.81 -21.70 -23.61
C LEU A 27 -5.08 -20.42 -23.20
N ALA A 28 -5.07 -20.07 -21.92
CA ALA A 28 -4.29 -18.94 -21.42
C ALA A 28 -2.78 -19.12 -21.66
N GLY A 29 -2.27 -20.35 -21.53
CA GLY A 29 -0.88 -20.68 -21.88
C GLY A 29 -0.57 -20.45 -23.37
N GLN A 30 -1.45 -20.94 -24.25
CA GLN A 30 -1.28 -20.76 -25.69
C GLN A 30 -1.34 -19.28 -26.11
N PHE A 31 -2.20 -18.48 -25.49
CA PHE A 31 -2.17 -17.02 -25.69
C PHE A 31 -0.89 -16.40 -25.15
N ALA A 32 -0.42 -16.80 -23.96
CA ALA A 32 0.80 -16.28 -23.38
C ALA A 32 2.03 -16.52 -24.26
N GLU A 33 2.14 -17.70 -24.88
CA GLU A 33 3.23 -18.02 -25.83
C GLU A 33 3.21 -17.14 -27.09
N MET A 34 2.06 -16.59 -27.46
CA MET A 34 1.93 -15.68 -28.60
C MET A 34 2.13 -14.20 -28.24
N ILE A 35 2.11 -13.85 -26.95
CA ILE A 35 2.33 -12.47 -26.49
C ILE A 35 3.83 -12.24 -26.37
N ASP A 36 4.43 -11.81 -27.47
CA ASP A 36 5.85 -11.49 -27.60
C ASP A 36 6.17 -9.99 -27.48
N SER A 37 5.15 -9.14 -27.56
CA SER A 37 5.29 -7.68 -27.68
C SER A 37 4.13 -6.94 -27.03
N ALA A 38 4.30 -5.63 -26.81
CA ALA A 38 3.26 -4.80 -26.21
C ALA A 38 2.03 -4.70 -27.14
N ASP A 39 2.26 -4.71 -28.45
CA ASP A 39 1.23 -4.66 -29.47
C ASP A 39 0.39 -5.95 -29.50
N THR A 40 1.01 -7.12 -29.34
CA THR A 40 0.26 -8.39 -29.25
C THR A 40 -0.53 -8.47 -27.94
N ALA A 41 0.02 -7.96 -26.84
CA ALA A 41 -0.72 -7.81 -25.59
C ALA A 41 -1.93 -6.86 -25.72
N ALA A 42 -1.77 -5.71 -26.39
CA ALA A 42 -2.85 -4.77 -26.67
C ALA A 42 -3.98 -5.42 -27.48
N ARG A 43 -3.64 -6.19 -28.53
CA ARG A 43 -4.65 -6.94 -29.30
C ARG A 43 -5.42 -7.95 -28.44
N VAL A 44 -4.72 -8.72 -27.61
CA VAL A 44 -5.36 -9.65 -26.66
C VAL A 44 -6.30 -8.91 -25.70
N ILE A 45 -5.88 -7.75 -25.21
CA ILE A 45 -6.70 -6.89 -24.34
C ILE A 45 -7.96 -6.46 -25.08
N ALA A 46 -7.82 -5.87 -26.26
CA ALA A 46 -8.93 -5.36 -27.06
C ALA A 46 -9.95 -6.47 -27.43
N ASP A 47 -9.47 -7.65 -27.81
CA ASP A 47 -10.33 -8.71 -28.32
C ASP A 47 -11.00 -9.52 -27.19
N LEU A 48 -10.36 -9.68 -26.03
CA LEU A 48 -10.81 -10.65 -25.02
C LEU A 48 -11.26 -10.05 -23.68
N ILE A 49 -10.78 -8.88 -23.28
CA ILE A 49 -11.08 -8.35 -21.94
C ILE A 49 -12.53 -7.89 -21.79
N ASP A 50 -13.14 -7.37 -22.85
CA ASP A 50 -14.54 -6.92 -22.82
C ASP A 50 -15.50 -8.00 -23.38
N HIS A 51 -15.03 -9.25 -23.50
CA HIS A 51 -15.82 -10.36 -24.04
C HIS A 51 -17.01 -10.73 -23.13
N ALA A 52 -18.15 -11.10 -23.70
CA ALA A 52 -19.38 -11.41 -22.95
C ALA A 52 -19.21 -12.58 -21.96
N ASN A 53 -18.51 -13.65 -22.38
CA ASN A 53 -18.22 -14.81 -21.54
C ASN A 53 -17.10 -14.49 -20.52
N PRO A 54 -17.35 -14.61 -19.19
CA PRO A 54 -16.35 -14.33 -18.18
C PRO A 54 -15.15 -15.28 -18.17
N GLN A 55 -15.30 -16.53 -18.62
CA GLN A 55 -14.17 -17.46 -18.75
C GLN A 55 -13.15 -16.94 -19.77
N VAL A 56 -13.62 -16.30 -20.84
CA VAL A 56 -12.76 -15.67 -21.87
C VAL A 56 -12.01 -14.48 -21.29
N ARG A 57 -12.69 -13.61 -20.52
CA ARG A 57 -12.04 -12.50 -19.82
C ARG A 57 -10.95 -12.98 -18.86
N ARG A 58 -11.20 -14.07 -18.13
CA ARG A 58 -10.20 -14.70 -17.25
C ARG A 58 -9.03 -15.30 -18.02
N ILE A 59 -9.27 -15.91 -19.18
CA ILE A 59 -8.20 -16.42 -20.06
C ILE A 59 -7.30 -15.26 -20.49
N ALA A 60 -7.87 -14.11 -20.86
CA ALA A 60 -7.10 -12.92 -21.24
C ALA A 60 -6.19 -12.44 -20.10
N LEU A 61 -6.75 -12.25 -18.89
CA LEU A 61 -5.98 -11.82 -17.72
C LEU A 61 -4.86 -12.81 -17.37
N ASN A 62 -5.16 -14.11 -17.39
CA ASN A 62 -4.16 -15.14 -17.12
C ASN A 62 -3.08 -15.21 -18.20
N ALA A 63 -3.42 -15.00 -19.48
CA ALA A 63 -2.46 -14.96 -20.58
C ALA A 63 -1.49 -13.79 -20.41
N ILE A 64 -2.00 -12.58 -20.14
CA ILE A 64 -1.19 -11.37 -19.90
C ILE A 64 -0.25 -11.58 -18.70
N ARG A 65 -0.80 -12.11 -17.58
CA ARG A 65 0.00 -12.38 -16.38
C ARG A 65 1.12 -13.38 -16.64
N ARG A 66 0.84 -14.45 -17.38
CA ARG A 66 1.82 -15.51 -17.73
C ARG A 66 2.89 -15.02 -18.69
N ALA A 67 2.51 -14.23 -19.69
CA ALA A 67 3.44 -13.60 -20.62
C ALA A 67 4.32 -12.54 -19.95
N ARG A 68 3.97 -12.11 -18.73
CA ARG A 68 4.63 -11.01 -18.00
C ARG A 68 4.67 -9.69 -18.78
N GLN A 69 3.75 -9.52 -19.74
CA GLN A 69 3.74 -8.36 -20.61
C GLN A 69 2.83 -7.26 -20.05
N PHE A 70 3.42 -6.40 -19.23
CA PHE A 70 2.70 -5.34 -18.51
C PHE A 70 2.93 -3.94 -19.07
N SER A 71 3.71 -3.83 -20.14
CA SER A 71 4.08 -2.57 -20.79
C SER A 71 3.00 -2.01 -21.72
N SER A 72 1.93 -2.78 -21.99
CA SER A 72 0.84 -2.28 -22.84
C SER A 72 0.12 -1.12 -22.15
N PRO A 73 -0.02 0.04 -22.82
CA PRO A 73 -0.72 1.20 -22.25
C PRO A 73 -2.20 0.92 -22.01
N GLU A 74 -2.78 -0.02 -22.75
CA GLU A 74 -4.19 -0.41 -22.62
C GLU A 74 -4.46 -1.29 -21.39
N LEU A 75 -3.41 -1.84 -20.76
CA LEU A 75 -3.56 -2.75 -19.64
C LEU A 75 -4.19 -2.07 -18.43
N GLN A 76 -3.71 -0.88 -18.06
CA GLN A 76 -4.24 -0.16 -16.90
C GLN A 76 -5.75 0.13 -17.01
N PRO A 77 -6.26 0.77 -18.07
CA PRO A 77 -7.69 1.02 -18.19
C PRO A 77 -8.50 -0.28 -18.29
N ALA A 78 -7.95 -1.33 -18.90
CA ALA A 78 -8.59 -2.64 -18.95
C ALA A 78 -8.73 -3.27 -17.56
N LEU A 79 -7.69 -3.23 -16.72
CA LEU A 79 -7.75 -3.72 -15.34
C LEU A 79 -8.77 -2.95 -14.49
N VAL A 80 -8.88 -1.63 -14.70
CA VAL A 80 -9.90 -0.80 -14.02
C VAL A 80 -11.31 -1.28 -14.36
N ARG A 81 -11.60 -1.62 -15.63
CA ARG A 81 -12.88 -2.21 -16.02
C ARG A 81 -13.09 -3.59 -15.40
N CYS A 82 -12.08 -4.47 -15.44
CA CYS A 82 -12.17 -5.80 -14.83
C CYS A 82 -12.37 -5.77 -13.31
N MET A 83 -11.91 -4.73 -12.61
CA MET A 83 -12.17 -4.57 -11.17
C MET A 83 -13.64 -4.20 -10.87
N ALA A 84 -14.39 -3.72 -11.86
CA ALA A 84 -15.83 -3.46 -11.78
C ALA A 84 -16.68 -4.59 -12.39
N ASP A 85 -16.06 -5.71 -12.78
CA ASP A 85 -16.73 -6.84 -13.42
C ASP A 85 -17.81 -7.47 -12.51
N ALA A 86 -18.86 -8.04 -13.11
CA ALA A 86 -19.89 -8.77 -12.38
C ALA A 86 -19.32 -10.01 -11.67
N GLU A 87 -18.36 -10.70 -12.31
CA GLU A 87 -17.77 -11.93 -11.80
C GLU A 87 -16.64 -11.67 -10.82
N ALA A 88 -16.80 -12.21 -9.61
CA ALA A 88 -15.83 -12.04 -8.53
C ALA A 88 -14.43 -12.56 -8.87
N VAL A 89 -14.35 -13.65 -9.63
CA VAL A 89 -13.08 -14.25 -10.03
C VAL A 89 -12.31 -13.35 -11.00
N VAL A 90 -13.01 -12.66 -11.91
CA VAL A 90 -12.39 -11.68 -12.81
C VAL A 90 -11.82 -10.51 -12.01
N ARG A 91 -12.60 -10.00 -11.04
CA ARG A 91 -12.12 -8.93 -10.14
C ARG A 91 -10.88 -9.36 -9.37
N HIS A 92 -10.88 -10.58 -8.83
CA HIS A 92 -9.74 -11.14 -8.12
C HIS A 92 -8.47 -11.21 -9.00
N ASP A 93 -8.60 -11.74 -10.21
CA ASP A 93 -7.47 -11.91 -11.14
C ASP A 93 -6.93 -10.55 -11.62
N ALA A 94 -7.79 -9.56 -11.83
CA ALA A 94 -7.38 -8.19 -12.17
C ALA A 94 -6.52 -7.56 -11.06
N VAL A 95 -6.96 -7.67 -9.80
CA VAL A 95 -6.19 -7.16 -8.66
C VAL A 95 -4.87 -7.91 -8.50
N TRP A 96 -4.85 -9.22 -8.78
CA TRP A 96 -3.61 -10.00 -8.74
C TRP A 96 -2.57 -9.40 -9.68
N ILE A 97 -2.94 -9.09 -10.93
CA ILE A 97 -2.03 -8.44 -11.88
C ILE A 97 -1.51 -7.13 -11.30
N VAL A 98 -2.37 -6.26 -10.76
CA VAL A 98 -1.96 -5.00 -10.13
C VAL A 98 -0.93 -5.20 -9.02
N GLN A 99 -1.11 -6.22 -8.18
CA GLN A 99 -0.17 -6.54 -7.10
C GLN A 99 1.20 -6.99 -7.63
N GLU A 100 1.22 -7.80 -8.68
CA GLU A 100 2.46 -8.29 -9.28
C GLU A 100 3.23 -7.20 -10.02
N THR A 101 2.51 -6.35 -10.76
CA THR A 101 3.12 -5.27 -11.55
C THR A 101 3.52 -4.06 -10.72
N ARG A 102 2.96 -3.93 -9.50
CA ARG A 102 3.06 -2.72 -8.66
C ARG A 102 2.64 -1.46 -9.42
N MET A 103 1.72 -1.62 -10.37
CA MET A 103 1.15 -0.50 -11.11
C MET A 103 0.44 0.45 -10.16
N ASP A 104 0.59 1.74 -10.43
CA ASP A 104 0.05 2.78 -9.59
C ASP A 104 -0.50 3.92 -10.46
N GLY A 105 -1.66 4.41 -10.07
CA GLY A 105 -2.39 5.45 -10.79
C GLY A 105 -3.60 5.90 -10.00
N ALA A 106 -4.03 7.15 -10.18
CA ALA A 106 -5.16 7.72 -9.44
C ALA A 106 -6.45 6.91 -9.65
N GLU A 107 -6.73 6.55 -10.90
CA GLU A 107 -7.90 5.73 -11.28
C GLU A 107 -7.80 4.31 -10.71
N LEU A 108 -6.61 3.70 -10.76
CA LEU A 108 -6.38 2.36 -10.23
C LEU A 108 -6.61 2.33 -8.71
N ARG A 109 -6.09 3.33 -7.98
CA ARG A 109 -6.35 3.49 -6.54
C ARG A 109 -7.83 3.70 -6.24
N ALA A 110 -8.54 4.47 -7.07
CA ALA A 110 -9.98 4.67 -6.91
C ALA A 110 -10.76 3.36 -7.12
N ALA A 111 -10.41 2.59 -8.15
CA ALA A 111 -11.01 1.28 -8.42
C ALA A 111 -10.73 0.27 -7.28
N LEU A 112 -9.49 0.22 -6.78
CA LEU A 112 -9.13 -0.62 -5.63
C LEU A 112 -9.91 -0.25 -4.36
N ARG A 113 -10.13 1.05 -4.10
CA ARG A 113 -10.96 1.49 -2.96
C ARG A 113 -12.41 1.04 -3.10
N ARG A 114 -12.98 1.19 -4.30
CA ARG A 114 -14.36 0.75 -4.58
C ARG A 114 -14.49 -0.76 -4.39
N LEU A 115 -13.54 -1.54 -4.91
CA LEU A 115 -13.53 -2.99 -4.79
C LEU A 115 -13.30 -3.46 -3.35
N ALA A 116 -12.38 -2.84 -2.61
CA ALA A 116 -12.11 -3.21 -1.22
C ALA A 116 -13.31 -2.99 -0.29
N GLY A 117 -14.19 -2.02 -0.61
CA GLY A 117 -15.40 -1.77 0.15
C GLY A 117 -15.14 -1.55 1.64
N LYS A 118 -15.83 -2.32 2.48
CA LYS A 118 -15.75 -2.24 3.95
C LYS A 118 -14.85 -3.30 4.59
N VAL A 119 -14.02 -3.98 3.80
CA VAL A 119 -13.16 -5.06 4.30
C VAL A 119 -12.17 -4.55 5.35
N GLN A 120 -12.04 -5.31 6.43
CA GLN A 120 -11.15 -5.05 7.55
C GLN A 120 -10.08 -6.13 7.65
N LEU A 121 -8.83 -5.73 7.50
CA LEU A 121 -7.66 -6.58 7.76
C LEU A 121 -7.31 -6.50 9.25
N PRO A 122 -6.85 -7.59 9.91
CA PRO A 122 -6.51 -8.90 9.34
C PRO A 122 -7.67 -9.91 9.28
N TRP A 123 -8.76 -9.67 10.00
CA TRP A 123 -9.84 -10.65 10.23
C TRP A 123 -10.49 -11.18 8.95
N ASP A 124 -10.82 -10.32 7.99
CA ASP A 124 -11.45 -10.76 6.74
C ASP A 124 -10.49 -11.55 5.85
N ALA A 125 -9.16 -11.36 6.01
CA ALA A 125 -8.18 -12.16 5.30
C ALA A 125 -8.10 -13.60 5.83
N GLU A 126 -8.25 -13.77 7.15
CA GLU A 126 -8.36 -15.10 7.76
C GLU A 126 -9.66 -15.78 7.32
N ARG A 127 -10.78 -15.04 7.29
CA ARG A 127 -12.06 -15.56 6.77
C ARG A 127 -11.95 -15.99 5.31
N ALA A 128 -11.30 -15.19 4.45
CA ALA A 128 -11.08 -15.54 3.05
C ALA A 128 -10.18 -16.78 2.90
N ARG A 129 -9.18 -16.96 3.77
CA ARG A 129 -8.33 -18.17 3.78
C ARG A 129 -9.10 -19.41 4.24
N ALA A 130 -9.96 -19.26 5.23
CA ALA A 130 -10.79 -20.36 5.75
C ALA A 130 -11.87 -20.80 4.75
N ASN A 131 -12.35 -19.88 3.89
CA ASN A 131 -13.32 -20.19 2.84
C ASN A 131 -12.82 -19.83 1.43
N PRO A 132 -12.06 -20.73 0.78
CA PRO A 132 -11.54 -20.50 -0.57
C PRO A 132 -12.62 -20.35 -1.66
N GLY A 133 -13.86 -20.80 -1.39
CA GLY A 133 -14.98 -20.69 -2.33
C GLY A 133 -15.54 -19.26 -2.45
N ASP A 134 -15.32 -18.42 -1.44
CA ASP A 134 -15.77 -17.02 -1.46
C ASP A 134 -14.78 -16.14 -2.23
N THR A 135 -14.87 -16.24 -3.55
CA THR A 135 -14.04 -15.45 -4.47
C THR A 135 -14.34 -13.95 -4.40
N ALA A 136 -15.54 -13.56 -3.94
CA ALA A 136 -15.90 -12.17 -3.77
C ALA A 136 -15.14 -11.56 -2.59
N LEU A 137 -15.17 -12.19 -1.42
CA LEU A 137 -14.39 -11.75 -0.27
C LEU A 137 -12.89 -11.78 -0.57
N ALA A 138 -12.40 -12.83 -1.24
CA ALA A 138 -11.00 -12.92 -1.64
C ALA A 138 -10.57 -11.75 -2.55
N ALA A 139 -11.41 -11.34 -3.51
CA ALA A 139 -11.13 -10.18 -4.37
C ALA A 139 -11.05 -8.88 -3.55
N GLN A 140 -11.98 -8.67 -2.62
CA GLN A 140 -12.04 -7.46 -1.79
C GLN A 140 -10.83 -7.38 -0.83
N VAL A 141 -10.50 -8.48 -0.15
CA VAL A 141 -9.30 -8.60 0.71
C VAL A 141 -8.05 -8.30 -0.09
N ARG A 142 -7.90 -8.91 -1.27
CA ARG A 142 -6.75 -8.69 -2.12
C ARG A 142 -6.67 -7.23 -2.58
N ALA A 143 -7.79 -6.61 -2.92
CA ALA A 143 -7.84 -5.20 -3.31
C ALA A 143 -7.39 -4.29 -2.16
N ARG A 144 -7.81 -4.60 -0.93
CA ARG A 144 -7.38 -3.87 0.26
C ARG A 144 -5.87 -3.99 0.49
N MET A 145 -5.34 -5.22 0.45
CA MET A 145 -3.90 -5.45 0.59
C MET A 145 -3.07 -4.77 -0.51
N ALA A 146 -3.57 -4.72 -1.74
CA ALA A 146 -2.92 -4.00 -2.83
C ALA A 146 -2.88 -2.49 -2.57
N LEU A 147 -4.01 -1.93 -2.13
CA LEU A 147 -4.12 -0.51 -1.82
C LEU A 147 -3.20 -0.09 -0.68
N ASP A 148 -3.17 -0.86 0.42
CA ASP A 148 -2.34 -0.53 1.58
C ASP A 148 -0.85 -0.49 1.18
N LYS A 149 -0.38 -1.45 0.38
CA LYS A 149 1.00 -1.46 -0.17
C LYS A 149 1.31 -0.25 -1.07
N LEU A 150 0.37 0.15 -1.91
CA LEU A 150 0.55 1.34 -2.77
C LEU A 150 0.57 2.63 -1.93
N LEU A 151 -0.24 2.71 -0.88
CA LEU A 151 -0.25 3.84 0.04
C LEU A 151 1.05 3.94 0.84
N GLU A 152 1.55 2.82 1.36
CA GLU A 152 2.86 2.72 2.04
C GLU A 152 3.99 3.21 1.13
N LYS A 153 4.05 2.75 -0.13
CA LYS A 153 5.02 3.23 -1.12
C LYS A 153 4.93 4.74 -1.31
N SER A 154 3.72 5.27 -1.51
CA SER A 154 3.52 6.71 -1.70
C SER A 154 3.84 7.54 -0.47
N ALA A 155 3.66 7.00 0.74
CA ALA A 155 4.03 7.65 1.98
C ALA A 155 5.55 7.67 2.15
N ALA A 156 6.23 6.57 1.82
CA ALA A 156 7.69 6.51 1.82
C ALA A 156 8.31 7.52 0.86
N GLU A 157 7.81 7.61 -0.38
CA GLU A 157 8.27 8.59 -1.38
C GLU A 157 8.08 10.03 -0.90
N ARG A 158 6.92 10.36 -0.30
CA ARG A 158 6.69 11.69 0.28
C ARG A 158 7.62 11.99 1.45
N ASN A 159 7.85 11.04 2.33
CA ASN A 159 8.76 11.21 3.46
C ASN A 159 10.21 11.42 3.00
N GLN A 160 10.64 10.70 1.96
CA GLN A 160 11.95 10.91 1.33
C GLN A 160 12.06 12.30 0.68
N ALA A 161 11.03 12.74 -0.05
CA ALA A 161 11.02 14.08 -0.64
C ALA A 161 11.06 15.19 0.43
N LEU A 162 10.32 15.03 1.53
CA LEU A 162 10.37 15.94 2.67
C LEU A 162 11.75 15.96 3.34
N ALA A 163 12.38 14.81 3.52
CA ALA A 163 13.73 14.72 4.06
C ALA A 163 14.77 15.39 3.14
N ALA A 164 14.66 15.21 1.82
CA ALA A 164 15.52 15.86 0.84
C ALA A 164 15.34 17.40 0.83
N MET A 165 14.11 17.89 0.96
CA MET A 165 13.83 19.32 1.09
C MET A 165 14.34 19.90 2.42
N ALA A 166 14.25 19.16 3.52
CA ALA A 166 14.77 19.57 4.82
C ALA A 166 16.31 19.69 4.83
N LEU A 167 17.01 18.91 4.00
CA LEU A 167 18.46 18.97 3.83
C LEU A 167 18.93 20.05 2.84
N GLY A 168 18.03 20.60 2.02
CA GLY A 168 18.32 21.69 1.07
C GLY A 168 18.10 23.10 1.62
N GLY A 169 17.49 23.22 2.80
CA GLY A 169 17.31 24.50 3.49
C GLY A 169 18.52 24.83 4.36
N THR A 170 19.33 25.80 3.94
CA THR A 170 20.40 26.46 4.71
C THR A 170 19.82 27.27 5.87
N SER A 171 19.19 26.59 6.82
CA SER A 171 18.94 27.13 8.15
C SER A 171 19.22 26.03 9.14
N ASP A 172 19.99 26.35 10.16
CA ASP A 172 20.46 25.52 11.27
C ASP A 172 19.29 25.07 12.20
N GLN A 173 18.13 24.79 11.61
CA GLN A 173 16.85 24.51 12.24
C GLN A 173 16.38 23.12 11.75
N PRO A 174 16.42 22.07 12.60
CA PRO A 174 16.04 20.70 12.22
C PRO A 174 14.55 20.52 11.90
N TYR A 175 13.74 21.58 11.99
CA TYR A 175 12.31 21.57 11.70
C TYR A 175 11.91 22.85 10.97
N ALA A 176 11.18 22.70 9.87
CA ALA A 176 10.57 23.82 9.16
C ALA A 176 9.61 24.60 10.07
N GLU A 177 9.61 25.93 9.93
CA GLU A 177 8.78 26.85 10.71
C GLU A 177 7.29 26.48 10.61
N GLY A 178 6.58 26.49 11.75
CA GLY A 178 5.15 26.14 11.82
C GLY A 178 4.82 24.64 11.98
N THR A 179 5.79 23.73 11.79
CA THR A 179 5.58 22.29 12.05
C THR A 179 5.40 21.96 13.54
N VAL A 180 4.80 20.81 13.86
CA VAL A 180 4.66 20.34 15.26
C VAL A 180 6.03 20.17 15.93
N GLY A 181 7.03 19.69 15.18
CA GLY A 181 8.42 19.59 15.65
C GLY A 181 9.04 20.95 15.99
N HIS A 182 8.81 21.96 15.16
CA HIS A 182 9.25 23.33 15.41
C HIS A 182 8.60 23.94 16.67
N LYS A 183 7.28 23.79 16.81
CA LYS A 183 6.54 24.23 18.01
C LYS A 183 7.04 23.53 19.27
N GLY A 184 7.29 22.23 19.20
CA GLY A 184 7.85 21.45 20.31
C GLY A 184 9.27 21.89 20.70
N MET A 185 10.11 22.22 19.72
CA MET A 185 11.47 22.70 19.95
C MET A 185 11.47 24.10 20.59
N GLN A 186 10.66 25.02 20.07
CA GLN A 186 10.46 26.36 20.67
C GLN A 186 9.94 26.27 22.11
N HIS A 187 8.98 25.39 22.37
CA HIS A 187 8.43 25.21 23.71
C HIS A 187 9.50 24.71 24.70
N ARG A 188 10.31 23.71 24.33
CA ARG A 188 11.43 23.23 25.16
C ARG A 188 12.47 24.33 25.41
N ALA A 189 12.81 25.13 24.40
CA ALA A 189 13.74 26.24 24.54
C ALA A 189 13.20 27.32 25.50
N LEU A 190 11.91 27.62 25.42
CA LEU A 190 11.23 28.55 26.32
C LEU A 190 11.20 28.04 27.76
N VAL A 191 10.88 26.75 27.96
CA VAL A 191 10.92 26.10 29.28
C VAL A 191 12.34 26.15 29.88
N ARG A 192 13.39 25.86 29.10
CA ARG A 192 14.78 25.99 29.56
C ARG A 192 15.14 27.42 29.95
N ARG A 193 14.74 28.42 29.17
CA ARG A 193 14.96 29.84 29.51
C ARG A 193 14.24 30.24 30.79
N GLN A 194 12.99 29.82 30.97
CA GLN A 194 12.22 30.09 32.18
C GLN A 194 12.83 29.40 33.41
N ALA A 195 13.28 28.15 33.27
CA ALA A 195 13.98 27.42 34.33
C ALA A 195 15.29 28.11 34.72
N GLY A 196 16.10 28.54 33.75
CA GLY A 196 17.33 29.30 34.00
C GLY A 196 17.09 30.64 34.72
N ARG A 197 16.04 31.38 34.35
CA ARG A 197 15.65 32.61 35.05
C ARG A 197 15.26 32.33 36.51
N ARG A 198 14.49 31.26 36.77
CA ARG A 198 14.08 30.87 38.12
C ARG A 198 15.27 30.43 38.99
N LEU A 199 16.25 29.76 38.40
CA LEU A 199 17.50 29.40 39.09
C LEU A 199 18.34 30.64 39.42
N ASN A 200 18.43 31.60 38.51
CA ASN A 200 19.18 32.85 38.73
C ASN A 200 18.49 33.79 39.73
N SER A 201 17.15 33.76 39.82
CA SER A 201 16.39 34.52 40.82
C SER A 201 16.26 33.79 42.16
N SER A 202 16.69 32.53 42.26
CA SER A 202 16.67 31.79 43.53
C SER A 202 17.78 32.32 44.43
N VAL A 203 17.43 32.63 45.68
CA VAL A 203 18.37 33.08 46.71
C VAL A 203 19.43 32.00 46.87
N LYS A 204 20.69 32.31 46.53
CA LYS A 204 21.82 31.41 46.79
C LYS A 204 21.89 31.17 48.31
N LEU A 205 21.53 29.97 48.75
CA LEU A 205 21.72 29.54 50.13
C LEU A 205 23.23 29.45 50.39
N THR A 206 23.79 30.50 50.98
CA THR A 206 25.15 30.47 51.50
C THR A 206 25.12 29.72 52.82
N PHE A 207 25.63 28.49 52.83
CA PHE A 207 25.82 27.75 54.07
C PHE A 207 26.85 28.45 54.94
N ARG A 208 26.42 29.02 56.06
CA ARG A 208 27.33 29.52 57.09
C ARG A 208 27.85 28.30 57.85
N LYS A 209 29.16 28.07 57.82
CA LYS A 209 29.81 27.03 58.61
C LYS A 209 29.56 27.34 60.09
N VAL A 210 28.76 26.51 60.75
CA VAL A 210 28.55 26.59 62.21
C VAL A 210 29.80 25.99 62.85
N GLU A 211 30.57 26.81 63.56
CA GLU A 211 31.67 26.29 64.37
C GLU A 211 31.09 25.47 65.53
N PRO A 212 31.69 24.31 65.87
CA PRO A 212 31.18 23.47 66.94
C PRO A 212 31.37 24.17 68.29
N THR A 213 30.27 24.60 68.89
CA THR A 213 30.25 25.02 70.30
C THR A 213 30.60 23.82 71.17
N GLN A 214 31.66 23.95 71.98
CA GLN A 214 31.97 22.94 72.99
C GLN A 214 30.82 22.84 73.99
N VAL A 215 30.22 21.65 74.07
CA VAL A 215 29.19 21.32 75.06
C VAL A 215 29.89 21.07 76.40
N THR A 216 29.98 22.10 77.24
CA THR A 216 30.29 21.96 78.67
C THR A 216 28.98 21.90 79.45
N GLY A 217 28.44 20.69 79.63
CA GLY A 217 27.25 20.47 80.44
C GLY A 217 26.78 19.02 80.42
N ASN A 218 26.46 18.50 81.62
CA ASN A 218 26.34 17.08 81.95
C ASN A 218 25.44 16.24 81.02
N LYS A 219 26.00 15.09 80.60
CA LYS A 219 25.29 13.95 80.01
C LYS A 219 24.26 13.38 81.00
N ARG A 220 23.06 13.92 80.99
CA ARG A 220 21.85 13.20 81.44
C ARG A 220 20.81 13.44 80.36
N PHE A 221 20.05 12.39 80.04
CA PHE A 221 19.00 12.33 79.02
C PHE A 221 19.49 12.02 77.59
N LEU A 222 19.77 10.73 77.37
CA LEU A 222 19.47 10.06 76.10
C LEU A 222 18.53 8.90 76.43
N LEU A 223 17.25 9.08 76.09
CA LEU A 223 16.36 8.03 75.61
C LEU A 223 15.99 8.42 74.19
#